data_AF-A0A6N9UW29-F1
#
_entry.id   AF-A0A6N9UW29-F1
#
_cell.length_a   1.000
_cell.length_b   1.000
_cell.length_c   1.000
_cell.angle_alpha   90.00
_cell.angle_beta   90.00
_cell.angle_gamma   90.00
#
_symmetry.space_group_name_H-M   'P 1'
#
loop_
_entity.id
_entity.type
_entity.pdbx_description
1 polymer ?
#
loop_
_entity_poly.entity_id
_entity_poly.type
_entity_poly.pdbx_seq_one_letter_code
_entity_poly.pdbx_strand_id
1 'polypeptide(L)'
;MAAAETPDETTVGLGGHPADAAVETIHRELTAFARRARASAGRMHPELSLVSYTLLGHLEERDGLRATDLAAHYALDKSTVSRQVSALERAGLIERRVDPDDQRVQVLHLTEAGRHILGQVTESRRAAFRERLAGWPAQDLIRFAAYLERYNAWPGGEPDRAAPRDTYGGRGTH
;
A
#
# COMPACT_ATOMS: atom_id res chain seq x y z
N MET A 1 -52.69 -42.61 -16.82
CA MET A 1 -51.30 -42.91 -17.20
C MET A 1 -50.91 -41.88 -18.25
N ALA A 2 -50.31 -40.76 -17.84
CA ALA A 2 -48.86 -40.54 -17.75
C ALA A 2 -48.27 -40.29 -19.15
N ALA A 3 -47.51 -39.24 -19.45
CA ALA A 3 -47.08 -38.07 -18.71
C ALA A 3 -46.72 -36.98 -19.75
N ALA A 4 -46.89 -35.72 -19.38
CA ALA A 4 -46.28 -34.59 -20.06
C ALA A 4 -44.77 -34.60 -19.76
N GLU A 5 -43.94 -34.37 -20.77
CA GLU A 5 -42.58 -33.89 -20.54
C GLU A 5 -42.08 -33.14 -21.77
N THR A 6 -41.86 -31.84 -21.56
CA THR A 6 -41.04 -30.95 -22.39
C THR A 6 -39.73 -30.74 -21.62
N PRO A 7 -38.75 -30.08 -22.24
CA PRO A 7 -37.49 -30.64 -22.73
C PRO A 7 -36.41 -30.82 -21.65
N ASP A 8 -35.42 -31.68 -21.93
CA ASP A 8 -34.17 -31.75 -21.17
C ASP A 8 -33.29 -30.54 -21.54
N GLU A 9 -33.48 -29.43 -20.85
CA GLU A 9 -32.47 -28.38 -20.66
C GLU A 9 -31.39 -28.91 -19.70
N THR A 10 -30.51 -29.78 -20.18
CA THR A 10 -29.26 -30.04 -19.45
C THR A 10 -28.10 -30.10 -20.43
N THR A 11 -27.26 -29.06 -20.35
CA THR A 11 -25.78 -29.08 -20.46
C THR A 11 -25.25 -27.91 -21.29
N VAL A 12 -25.37 -26.69 -20.77
CA VAL A 12 -24.36 -25.65 -21.01
C VAL A 12 -24.14 -24.88 -19.71
N GLY A 13 -23.09 -25.24 -18.97
CA GLY A 13 -22.80 -24.65 -17.65
C GLY A 13 -21.37 -24.82 -17.19
N LEU A 14 -20.39 -24.70 -18.10
CA LEU A 14 -18.96 -24.62 -17.78
C LEU A 14 -18.29 -23.51 -18.60
N GLY A 15 -18.89 -22.31 -18.58
CA GLY A 15 -18.23 -21.08 -19.01
C GLY A 15 -18.14 -20.17 -17.80
N GLY A 16 -16.99 -20.15 -17.11
CA GLY A 16 -16.72 -19.15 -16.08
C GLY A 16 -17.00 -17.76 -16.65
N HIS A 17 -17.77 -16.95 -15.93
CA HIS A 17 -18.23 -15.67 -16.46
C HIS A 17 -17.01 -14.87 -16.91
N PRO A 18 -17.03 -14.17 -18.07
CA PRO A 18 -15.88 -13.38 -18.53
C PRO A 18 -15.35 -12.39 -17.47
N ALA A 19 -16.23 -11.98 -16.55
CA ALA A 19 -15.89 -11.20 -15.36
C ALA A 19 -14.97 -11.94 -14.38
N ASP A 20 -15.22 -13.22 -14.10
CA ASP A 20 -14.41 -14.02 -13.18
C ASP A 20 -12.99 -14.24 -13.74
N ALA A 21 -12.89 -14.53 -15.04
CA ALA A 21 -11.61 -14.64 -15.73
C ALA A 21 -10.81 -13.31 -15.72
N ALA A 22 -11.52 -12.18 -15.80
CA ALA A 22 -10.91 -10.85 -15.68
C ALA A 22 -10.41 -10.59 -14.25
N VAL A 23 -11.18 -10.98 -13.22
CA VAL A 23 -10.77 -10.86 -11.81
C VAL A 23 -9.50 -11.69 -11.54
N GLU A 24 -9.44 -12.93 -12.02
CA GLU A 24 -8.24 -13.78 -11.89
C GLU A 24 -7.02 -13.18 -12.59
N THR A 25 -7.23 -12.56 -13.75
CA THR A 25 -6.18 -11.85 -14.46
C THR A 25 -5.70 -10.62 -13.68
N ILE A 26 -6.62 -9.84 -13.12
CA ILE A 26 -6.28 -8.68 -12.28
C ILE A 26 -5.46 -9.13 -11.06
N HIS A 27 -5.89 -10.17 -10.35
CA HIS A 27 -5.19 -10.68 -9.17
C HIS A 27 -3.76 -11.13 -9.49
N ARG A 28 -3.57 -11.87 -10.59
CA ARG A 28 -2.25 -12.29 -11.07
C ARG A 28 -1.38 -11.09 -11.44
N GLU A 29 -1.91 -10.11 -12.16
CA GLU A 29 -1.14 -8.94 -12.59
C GLU A 29 -0.79 -8.01 -11.43
N LEU A 30 -1.67 -7.86 -10.43
CA LEU A 30 -1.37 -7.14 -9.19
C LEU A 30 -0.23 -7.82 -8.40
N THR A 31 -0.23 -9.15 -8.34
CA THR A 31 0.88 -9.91 -7.73
C THR A 31 2.20 -9.66 -8.47
N ALA A 32 2.17 -9.71 -9.81
CA ALA A 32 3.34 -9.43 -10.64
C ALA A 32 3.80 -7.97 -10.50
N PHE A 33 2.87 -7.02 -10.37
CA PHE A 33 3.15 -5.62 -10.10
C PHE A 33 3.87 -5.44 -8.75
N ALA A 34 3.33 -6.00 -7.67
CA ALA A 34 3.93 -5.92 -6.33
C ALA A 34 5.34 -6.52 -6.28
N ARG A 35 5.55 -7.70 -6.90
CA ARG A 35 6.88 -8.32 -7.01
C ARG A 35 7.88 -7.42 -7.72
N ARG A 36 7.47 -6.79 -8.83
CA ARG A 36 8.33 -5.86 -9.58
C ARG A 36 8.64 -4.60 -8.78
N ALA A 37 7.66 -4.02 -8.10
CA ALA A 37 7.84 -2.86 -7.24
C ALA A 37 8.85 -3.15 -6.10
N ARG A 38 8.81 -4.35 -5.52
CA ARG A 38 9.78 -4.77 -4.51
C ARG A 38 11.18 -4.95 -5.08
N ALA A 39 11.29 -5.54 -6.28
CA ALA A 39 12.57 -5.75 -6.96
C ALA A 39 13.21 -4.43 -7.44
N SER A 40 12.43 -3.44 -7.86
CA SER A 40 12.95 -2.12 -8.22
C SER A 40 13.39 -1.32 -7.00
N ALA A 41 12.64 -1.38 -5.88
CA ALA A 41 13.04 -0.75 -4.63
C ALA A 41 14.40 -1.25 -4.13
N GLY A 42 14.67 -2.56 -4.23
CA GLY A 42 15.96 -3.14 -3.87
C GLY A 42 17.14 -2.70 -4.74
N ARG A 43 16.88 -2.11 -5.92
CA ARG A 43 17.91 -1.60 -6.85
C ARG A 43 18.14 -0.09 -6.74
N MET A 44 17.22 0.66 -6.13
CA MET A 44 17.22 2.13 -6.18
C MET A 44 17.99 2.79 -5.04
N HIS A 45 18.08 2.16 -3.85
CA HIS A 45 19.08 2.47 -2.83
C HIS A 45 18.99 1.41 -1.70
N PRO A 46 20.10 0.85 -1.19
CA PRO A 46 20.06 -0.07 -0.04
C PRO A 46 19.38 0.53 1.20
N GLU A 47 19.37 1.86 1.30
CA GLU A 47 18.82 2.61 2.45
C GLU A 47 17.38 3.12 2.25
N LEU A 48 16.87 3.13 1.01
CA LEU A 48 15.51 3.57 0.67
C LEU A 48 14.66 2.37 0.25
N SER A 49 14.35 1.54 1.24
CA SER A 49 13.33 0.51 1.09
C SER A 49 12.02 1.12 0.56
N LEU A 50 11.14 0.30 -0.05
CA LEU A 50 9.83 0.76 -0.51
C LEU A 50 9.06 1.48 0.62
N VAL A 51 9.18 0.98 1.85
CA VAL A 51 8.60 1.58 3.05
C VAL A 51 9.21 2.94 3.30
N SER A 52 10.54 3.08 3.32
CA SER A 52 11.22 4.36 3.52
C SER A 52 10.84 5.41 2.49
N TYR A 53 10.76 5.05 1.21
CA TYR A 53 10.29 5.96 0.15
C TYR A 53 8.84 6.41 0.41
N THR A 54 7.97 5.47 0.75
CA THR A 54 6.55 5.74 0.99
C THR A 54 6.35 6.61 2.24
N LEU A 55 7.19 6.43 3.28
CA LEU A 55 7.23 7.32 4.45
C LEU A 55 7.66 8.75 4.06
N LEU A 56 8.74 8.89 3.28
CA LEU A 56 9.20 10.21 2.83
C LEU A 56 8.16 10.91 1.95
N GLY A 57 7.52 10.19 1.01
CA GLY A 57 6.45 10.73 0.18
C GLY A 57 5.26 11.24 0.99
N HIS A 58 4.87 10.53 2.05
CA HIS A 58 3.78 11.00 2.91
C HIS A 58 4.16 12.24 3.73
N LEU A 59 5.42 12.36 4.14
CA LEU A 59 5.94 13.55 4.82
C LEU A 59 6.04 14.77 3.89
N GLU A 60 6.23 14.55 2.58
CA GLU A 60 6.21 15.63 1.58
C GLU A 60 4.79 16.18 1.38
N GLU A 61 3.78 15.31 1.37
CA GLU A 61 2.36 15.71 1.27
C GLU A 61 1.83 16.33 2.56
N ARG A 62 2.31 15.86 3.71
CA ARG A 62 1.85 16.25 5.04
C ARG A 62 3.04 16.36 5.99
N ASP A 63 3.49 17.59 6.22
CA ASP A 63 4.59 17.85 7.13
C ASP A 63 4.14 17.69 8.60
N GLY A 64 5.04 17.26 9.48
CA GLY A 64 4.76 17.14 10.92
C GLY A 64 3.93 15.93 11.33
N LEU A 65 4.12 14.77 10.68
CA LEU A 65 3.39 13.55 11.03
C LEU A 65 4.05 12.75 12.15
N ARG A 66 3.22 12.05 12.93
CA ARG A 66 3.69 11.12 13.95
C ARG A 66 4.03 9.78 13.32
N ALA A 67 5.08 9.12 13.81
CA ALA A 67 5.46 7.77 13.37
C ALA A 67 4.33 6.74 13.58
N THR A 68 3.43 6.97 14.54
CA THR A 68 2.26 6.13 14.80
C THR A 68 1.20 6.25 13.70
N ASP A 69 1.04 7.42 13.12
CA ASP A 69 0.02 7.69 12.10
C ASP A 69 0.47 7.06 10.77
N LEU A 70 1.78 7.14 10.49
CA LEU A 70 2.41 6.43 9.38
C LEU A 70 2.26 4.90 9.51
N ALA A 71 2.40 4.35 10.72
CA ALA A 71 2.21 2.91 10.95
C ALA A 71 0.77 2.46 10.69
N ALA A 72 -0.21 3.24 11.14
CA ALA A 72 -1.62 2.96 10.92
C ALA A 72 -2.01 3.07 9.43
N HIS A 73 -1.53 4.10 8.74
CA HIS A 73 -1.85 4.33 7.33
C HIS A 73 -1.31 3.24 6.40
N TYR A 74 -0.11 2.73 6.66
CA TYR A 74 0.54 1.71 5.82
C TYR A 74 0.34 0.27 6.31
N ALA A 75 -0.50 0.06 7.34
CA ALA A 75 -0.69 -1.24 8.00
C ALA A 75 0.63 -1.93 8.38
N LEU A 76 1.61 -1.13 8.83
CA LEU A 76 2.94 -1.60 9.20
C LEU A 76 3.07 -1.73 10.71
N ASP A 77 3.80 -2.76 11.16
CA ASP A 77 4.14 -2.89 12.57
C ASP A 77 4.94 -1.67 13.08
N LYS A 78 4.60 -1.20 14.28
CA LYS A 78 5.29 -0.10 14.96
C LYS A 78 6.81 -0.32 15.06
N SER A 79 7.25 -1.58 15.22
CA SER A 79 8.67 -1.95 15.28
C SER A 79 9.39 -1.74 13.93
N THR A 80 8.70 -2.00 12.82
CA THR A 80 9.22 -1.80 11.47
C THR A 80 9.31 -0.32 11.15
N VAL A 81 8.27 0.45 11.44
CA VAL A 81 8.28 1.91 11.23
C VAL A 81 9.36 2.58 12.07
N SER A 82 9.48 2.23 13.36
CA SER A 82 10.54 2.79 14.23
C SER A 82 11.95 2.51 13.67
N ARG A 83 12.21 1.28 13.19
CA ARG A 83 13.50 0.94 12.56
C ARG A 83 13.77 1.76 11.29
N GLN A 84 12.76 1.95 10.43
CA GLN A 84 12.92 2.73 9.20
C GLN A 84 13.11 4.23 9.49
N VAL A 85 12.32 4.80 10.42
CA VAL A 85 12.48 6.19 10.87
C VAL A 85 13.88 6.42 11.43
N SER A 86 14.36 5.56 12.32
CA SER A 86 15.72 5.68 12.86
C SER A 86 16.81 5.51 11.78
N ALA A 87 16.56 4.74 10.72
CA ALA A 87 17.50 4.63 9.60
C ALA A 87 17.52 5.91 8.76
N LEU A 88 16.34 6.46 8.43
CA LEU A 88 16.19 7.72 7.69
C LEU A 88 16.78 8.92 8.44
N GLU A 89 16.62 8.95 9.77
CA GLU A 89 17.17 9.99 10.64
C GLU A 89 18.70 9.91 10.68
N ARG A 90 19.28 8.70 10.83
CA ARG A 90 20.74 8.51 10.73
C ARG A 90 21.31 8.86 9.35
N ALA A 91 20.52 8.67 8.31
CA ALA A 91 20.87 9.07 6.94
C ALA A 91 20.69 10.58 6.70
N GLY A 92 20.21 11.34 7.69
CA GLY A 92 20.00 12.79 7.59
C GLY A 92 18.85 13.19 6.66
N LEU A 93 17.94 12.27 6.33
CA LEU A 93 16.83 12.51 5.40
C LEU A 93 15.57 13.03 6.11
N ILE A 94 15.45 12.74 7.39
CA ILE A 94 14.39 13.26 8.25
C ILE A 94 14.98 13.77 9.56
N GLU A 95 14.21 14.59 10.25
CA GLU A 95 14.50 15.06 11.60
C GLU A 95 13.26 14.91 12.48
N ARG A 96 13.48 14.69 13.78
CA ARG A 96 12.43 14.68 14.78
C ARG A 96 12.34 16.04 15.44
N ARG A 97 11.14 16.61 15.46
CA ARG A 97 10.85 17.84 16.19
C ARG A 97 9.77 17.57 17.22
N VAL A 98 9.79 18.35 18.28
CA VAL A 98 8.73 18.32 19.28
C VAL A 98 7.48 18.91 18.63
N ASP A 99 6.35 18.24 18.80
CA ASP A 99 5.06 18.72 18.33
C ASP A 99 4.74 20.06 19.04
N PRO A 100 4.46 21.14 18.29
CA PRO A 100 4.20 22.46 18.89
C PRO A 100 2.95 22.47 19.77
N ASP A 101 2.00 21.54 19.55
CA ASP A 101 0.75 21.45 20.29
C ASP A 101 0.84 20.46 21.47
N ASP A 102 1.77 19.49 21.42
CA ASP A 102 2.00 18.54 22.51
C ASP A 102 3.50 18.20 22.67
N GLN A 103 4.14 18.78 23.68
CA GLN A 103 5.55 18.56 23.95
C GLN A 103 5.95 17.10 24.28
N ARG A 104 4.96 16.24 24.53
CA ARG A 104 5.18 14.80 24.75
C ARG A 104 5.28 14.01 23.46
N VAL A 105 5.01 14.64 22.31
CA VAL A 105 4.97 13.99 21.02
C VAL A 105 6.08 14.49 20.12
N GLN A 106 6.67 13.56 19.37
CA GLN A 106 7.63 13.86 18.32
C GLN A 106 6.98 13.68 16.96
N VAL A 107 7.13 14.70 16.13
CA VAL A 107 6.71 14.72 14.73
C VAL A 107 7.93 14.65 13.82
N LEU A 108 7.75 14.02 12.67
CA LEU A 108 8.79 13.82 11.69
C LEU A 108 8.69 14.92 10.63
N HIS A 109 9.84 15.46 10.24
CA HIS A 109 9.97 16.42 9.16
C HIS A 109 11.02 15.97 8.16
N LEU A 110 10.80 16.29 6.88
CA LEU A 110 11.83 16.12 5.86
C LEU A 110 12.90 17.18 5.99
N THR A 111 14.16 16.75 5.96
CA THR A 111 15.30 17.66 5.76
C THR A 111 15.36 18.10 4.29
N GLU A 112 16.18 19.09 3.98
CA GLU A 112 16.46 19.48 2.60
C GLU A 112 17.07 18.33 1.78
N ALA A 113 17.99 17.58 2.38
CA ALA A 113 18.57 16.38 1.77
C ALA A 113 17.50 15.30 1.50
N GLY A 114 16.58 15.11 2.45
CA GLY A 114 15.43 14.21 2.30
C GLY A 114 14.54 14.57 1.11
N ARG A 115 14.18 15.86 0.98
CA ARG A 115 13.39 16.37 -0.17
C ARG A 115 14.11 16.16 -1.50
N HIS A 116 15.41 16.47 -1.56
CA HIS A 116 16.18 16.31 -2.80
C HIS A 116 16.23 14.85 -3.25
N ILE A 117 16.55 13.93 -2.32
CA ILE A 117 16.62 12.50 -2.61
C ILE A 117 15.25 11.94 -2.99
N LEU A 118 14.18 12.34 -2.29
CA LEU A 118 12.82 11.96 -2.64
C LEU A 118 12.47 12.39 -4.06
N GLY A 119 12.76 13.64 -4.44
CA GLY A 119 12.53 14.15 -5.79
C GLY A 119 13.28 13.35 -6.87
N GLN A 120 14.55 13.01 -6.63
CA GLN A 120 15.33 12.19 -7.55
C GLN A 120 14.75 10.79 -7.74
N VAL A 121 14.34 10.14 -6.65
CA VAL A 121 13.73 8.80 -6.72
C VAL A 121 12.35 8.86 -7.39
N THR A 122 11.55 9.88 -7.09
CA THR A 122 10.24 10.10 -7.71
C THR A 122 10.37 10.28 -9.22
N GLU A 123 11.29 11.11 -9.70
CA GLU A 123 11.48 11.31 -11.15
C GLU A 123 12.03 10.04 -11.82
N SER A 124 12.96 9.33 -11.18
CA SER A 124 13.46 8.03 -11.69
C SER A 124 12.33 7.00 -11.85
N ARG A 125 11.44 6.90 -10.86
CA ARG A 125 10.26 6.03 -10.93
C ARG A 125 9.31 6.48 -12.03
N ARG A 126 9.05 7.79 -12.15
CA ARG A 126 8.19 8.35 -13.19
C ARG A 126 8.75 8.08 -14.58
N ALA A 127 10.06 8.21 -14.78
CA ALA A 127 10.73 7.89 -16.03
C ALA A 127 10.57 6.40 -16.37
N ALA A 128 10.79 5.50 -15.40
CA ALA A 128 10.58 4.07 -15.60
C ALA A 128 9.12 3.71 -15.95
N PHE A 129 8.14 4.39 -15.33
CA PHE A 129 6.73 4.23 -15.70
C PHE A 129 6.44 4.75 -17.10
N ARG A 130 6.96 5.93 -17.47
CA ARG A 130 6.82 6.49 -18.83
C ARG A 130 7.39 5.56 -19.89
N GLU A 131 8.59 5.04 -19.68
CA GLU A 131 9.24 4.10 -20.62
C GLU A 131 8.39 2.84 -20.80
N ARG A 132 7.92 2.25 -19.70
CA ARG A 132 7.08 1.05 -19.72
C ARG A 132 5.75 1.26 -20.44
N LEU A 133 5.20 2.46 -20.35
CA LEU A 133 3.90 2.84 -20.88
C LEU A 133 4.00 3.57 -22.24
N ALA A 134 5.21 3.76 -22.77
CA ALA A 134 5.44 4.56 -23.98
C ALA A 134 4.72 4.02 -25.22
N GLY A 135 4.48 2.70 -25.28
CA GLY A 135 3.77 2.06 -26.40
C GLY A 135 2.25 2.08 -26.29
N TRP A 136 1.68 2.63 -25.20
CA TRP A 136 0.24 2.60 -24.99
C TRP A 136 -0.44 3.82 -25.63
N PRO A 137 -1.62 3.65 -26.24
CA PRO A 137 -2.47 4.77 -26.65
C PRO A 137 -2.82 5.67 -25.47
N ALA A 138 -2.87 6.99 -25.68
CA ALA A 138 -3.18 7.95 -24.63
C ALA A 138 -4.52 7.67 -23.92
N GLN A 139 -5.53 7.23 -24.67
CA GLN A 139 -6.83 6.83 -24.14
C GLN A 139 -6.75 5.62 -23.18
N ASP A 140 -5.84 4.69 -23.41
CA ASP A 140 -5.65 3.52 -22.54
C ASP A 140 -4.93 3.92 -21.25
N LEU A 141 -3.99 4.87 -21.33
CA LEU A 141 -3.35 5.45 -20.15
C LEU A 141 -4.36 6.18 -19.26
N ILE A 142 -5.23 6.99 -19.85
CA ILE A 142 -6.29 7.71 -19.12
C ILE A 142 -7.24 6.71 -18.46
N ARG A 143 -7.70 5.68 -19.19
CA ARG A 143 -8.58 4.65 -18.63
C ARG A 143 -7.90 3.87 -17.50
N PHE A 144 -6.66 3.48 -17.70
CA PHE A 144 -5.90 2.73 -16.71
C PHE A 144 -5.69 3.54 -15.42
N ALA A 145 -5.38 4.84 -15.53
CA ALA A 145 -5.31 5.73 -14.38
C ALA A 145 -6.63 5.79 -13.60
N ALA A 146 -7.76 6.00 -14.31
CA ALA A 146 -9.08 6.04 -13.70
C ALA A 146 -9.47 4.72 -13.00
N TYR A 147 -9.10 3.58 -13.56
CA TYR A 147 -9.35 2.28 -12.93
C TYR A 147 -8.49 2.06 -11.68
N LEU A 148 -7.23 2.51 -11.69
CA LEU A 148 -6.37 2.45 -10.51
C LEU A 148 -6.87 3.34 -9.38
N GLU A 149 -7.32 4.56 -9.70
CA GLU A 149 -7.95 5.47 -8.73
C GLU A 149 -9.19 4.82 -8.10
N ARG A 150 -10.08 4.28 -8.94
CA ARG A 150 -11.28 3.59 -8.47
C ARG A 150 -10.95 2.36 -7.61
N TYR A 151 -9.91 1.61 -7.97
CA TYR A 151 -9.44 0.46 -7.18
C TYR A 151 -8.91 0.90 -5.80
N ASN A 152 -8.08 1.96 -5.76
CA ASN A 152 -7.48 2.46 -4.52
C ASN A 152 -8.46 3.24 -3.63
N ALA A 153 -9.54 3.77 -4.19
CA ALA A 153 -10.62 4.41 -3.43
C ALA A 153 -11.43 3.41 -2.60
N TRP A 154 -11.19 2.11 -2.74
CA TRP A 154 -11.79 1.10 -1.87
C TRP A 154 -11.29 1.28 -0.43
N PRO A 155 -12.16 1.61 0.54
CA PRO A 155 -11.74 1.99 1.90
C PRO A 155 -11.19 0.82 2.75
N GLY A 156 -11.05 -0.38 2.17
CA GLY A 156 -10.74 -1.60 2.90
C GLY A 156 -11.99 -2.10 3.64
N GLY A 157 -12.20 -3.42 3.65
CA GLY A 157 -13.04 -4.01 4.68
C GLY A 157 -12.37 -3.76 6.01
N GLU A 158 -13.10 -3.14 6.94
CA GLU A 158 -12.72 -2.92 8.32
C GLU A 158 -11.96 -4.15 8.85
N PRO A 159 -10.73 -4.01 9.41
CA PRO A 159 -10.10 -5.16 10.04
C PRO A 159 -11.08 -5.61 11.12
N ASP A 160 -11.59 -6.84 10.99
CA ASP A 160 -12.23 -7.56 12.07
C ASP A 160 -11.36 -7.34 13.30
N ARG A 161 -11.85 -6.51 14.21
CA ARG A 161 -11.29 -6.31 15.54
C ARG A 161 -11.49 -7.66 16.21
N ALA A 162 -10.58 -8.59 15.92
CA ALA A 162 -10.46 -9.83 16.64
C ALA A 162 -10.45 -9.45 18.12
N ALA A 163 -11.50 -9.93 18.78
CA ALA A 163 -12.05 -9.48 20.03
C ALA A 163 -11.01 -9.22 21.15
N PRO A 164 -11.34 -8.37 22.13
CA PRO A 164 -10.58 -8.32 23.37
C PRO A 164 -10.43 -9.75 23.90
N ARG A 165 -9.18 -10.20 24.08
CA ARG A 165 -8.88 -11.35 24.90
C ARG A 165 -9.41 -11.01 26.29
N ASP A 166 -10.55 -11.60 26.65
CA ASP A 166 -11.01 -11.69 28.02
C ASP A 166 -9.90 -12.33 28.85
N THR A 167 -9.07 -11.50 29.46
CA THR A 167 -8.27 -11.88 30.62
C THR A 167 -9.20 -11.91 31.82
N TYR A 168 -9.97 -12.98 31.92
CA TYR A 168 -10.59 -13.45 33.15
C TYR A 168 -9.69 -14.59 33.66
N GLY A 169 -9.14 -14.61 34.86
CA GLY A 169 -9.21 -13.69 35.99
C GLY A 169 -8.20 -14.20 37.02
N GLY A 170 -7.75 -13.28 37.88
CA GLY A 170 -6.96 -13.64 39.04
C GLY A 170 -7.71 -14.60 39.97
N ARG A 171 -6.98 -15.59 40.49
CA ARG A 171 -7.03 -15.97 41.90
C ARG A 171 -5.57 -15.89 42.35
N GLY A 172 -5.21 -15.05 43.32
CA GLY A 172 -5.88 -14.92 44.60
C GLY A 172 -5.13 -15.83 45.57
N THR A 173 -4.18 -15.21 46.27
CA THR A 173 -3.36 -15.70 47.37
C THR A 173 -4.15 -16.43 48.44
N HIS A 174 -3.65 -17.57 48.92
CA HIS A 174 -3.49 -17.90 50.34
C HIS A 174 -2.42 -18.98 50.50
#